data_AF-A0A7S4INY9-F1
#
_entry.id   AF-A0A7S4INY9-F1
#
_cell.length_a   1.000
_cell.length_b   1.000
_cell.length_c   1.000
_cell.angle_alpha   90.00
_cell.angle_beta   90.00
_cell.angle_gamma   90.00
#
_symmetry.space_group_name_H-M   'P 1'
#
loop_
_entity.id
_entity.type
_entity.pdbx_description
1 polymer ?
#
loop_
_entity_poly.entity_id
_entity_poly.type
_entity_poly.pdbx_seq_one_letter_code
_entity_poly.pdbx_strand_id
1 'polypeptide(L)'
;FFENFAAKHNITQPSDWRNITYKQIADEGAGPLLKYHSSLIDALKAVYPEHEWNADTVRAHAPKNYWKDIKNQRKFFDDLAKRHGIADPGDWRNITYSLVVQEGGLSILQQYSSFSAALQSLYPEYEGKLSSIRTCVPKYYWNDEENQRKFFDSFARENNINHPKDWSNVTYQQIVNAGGASILKRYTSLSVALQTIYPHYDWNSIHVRTRRTKGYWDHTTNQRQFFDKFAKKHNISSPSDWSAVTYNQIVKEGGGAILRQYSSLVSALETIYPEYEWNTTSRDHSPRNYWKDRNNQRKFFDDFANKYDIKQPSDWGGLYRQLVKEGGGSILQQY
;
A
#
# COMPACT_ATOMS: atom_id res chain seq x y z
N PHE A 1 -15.55 52.09 -10.39
CA PHE A 1 -14.13 51.74 -10.63
C PHE A 1 -14.00 50.30 -11.11
N PHE A 2 -14.38 49.30 -10.31
CA PHE A 2 -14.16 47.88 -10.64
C PHE A 2 -14.83 47.43 -11.95
N GLU A 3 -16.01 47.95 -12.29
CA GLU A 3 -16.66 47.66 -13.59
C GLU A 3 -15.84 48.16 -14.79
N ASN A 4 -15.36 49.40 -14.74
CA ASN A 4 -14.49 49.96 -15.79
C ASN A 4 -13.15 49.24 -15.88
N PHE A 5 -12.59 48.84 -14.72
CA PHE A 5 -11.37 48.05 -14.66
C PHE A 5 -11.60 46.65 -15.27
N ALA A 6 -12.72 46.00 -14.96
CA ALA A 6 -13.09 44.70 -15.50
C ALA A 6 -13.23 44.75 -17.02
N ALA A 7 -13.95 45.75 -17.54
CA ALA A 7 -14.09 45.95 -18.99
C ALA A 7 -12.73 46.18 -19.68
N LYS A 8 -11.84 46.96 -19.06
CA LYS A 8 -10.52 47.27 -19.61
C LYS A 8 -9.56 46.06 -19.63
N HIS A 9 -9.67 45.17 -18.64
CA HIS A 9 -8.81 43.98 -18.49
C HIS A 9 -9.46 42.70 -19.03
N ASN A 10 -10.54 42.81 -19.81
CA ASN A 10 -11.30 41.68 -20.35
C ASN A 10 -11.70 40.65 -19.28
N ILE A 11 -12.09 41.13 -18.11
CA ILE A 11 -12.59 40.31 -17.00
C ILE A 11 -14.08 40.09 -17.24
N THR A 12 -14.43 38.88 -17.67
CA THR A 12 -15.80 38.51 -18.06
C THR A 12 -16.47 37.56 -17.07
N GLN A 13 -15.68 36.92 -16.22
CA GLN A 13 -16.15 35.99 -15.19
C GLN A 13 -15.32 36.13 -13.91
N PRO A 14 -15.85 35.74 -12.73
CA PRO A 14 -15.16 35.89 -11.45
C PRO A 14 -13.74 35.29 -11.40
N SER A 15 -13.47 34.21 -12.14
CA SER A 15 -12.15 33.58 -12.21
C SER A 15 -11.08 34.42 -12.91
N ASP A 16 -11.46 35.37 -13.76
CA ASP A 16 -10.51 36.20 -14.51
C ASP A 16 -9.76 37.18 -13.57
N TRP A 17 -10.35 37.47 -12.41
CA TRP A 17 -9.71 38.26 -11.35
C TRP A 17 -8.45 37.61 -10.77
N ARG A 18 -8.24 36.29 -10.95
CA ARG A 18 -7.05 35.55 -10.46
C ARG A 18 -5.72 36.16 -10.89
N ASN A 19 -5.67 36.72 -12.10
CA ASN A 19 -4.46 37.24 -12.71
C ASN A 19 -4.21 38.72 -12.40
N ILE A 20 -5.14 39.37 -11.69
CA ILE A 20 -5.06 40.78 -11.35
C ILE A 20 -4.32 40.96 -10.02
N THR A 21 -3.26 41.73 -10.06
CA THR A 21 -2.45 42.05 -8.87
C THR A 21 -2.98 43.28 -8.15
N TYR A 22 -2.72 43.34 -6.84
CA TYR A 22 -2.96 44.54 -6.03
C TYR A 22 -2.30 45.79 -6.62
N LYS A 23 -1.09 45.62 -7.18
CA LYS A 23 -0.33 46.70 -7.81
C LYS A 23 -1.03 47.25 -9.05
N GLN A 24 -1.54 46.40 -9.94
CA GLN A 24 -2.30 46.85 -11.12
C GLN A 24 -3.54 47.67 -10.75
N ILE A 25 -4.27 47.27 -9.70
CA ILE A 25 -5.44 48.02 -9.23
C ILE A 25 -5.03 49.36 -8.61
N ALA A 26 -3.93 49.38 -7.86
CA ALA A 26 -3.39 50.59 -7.24
C ALA A 26 -2.86 51.59 -8.29
N ASP A 27 -2.12 51.10 -9.29
CA ASP A 27 -1.54 51.90 -10.37
C ASP A 27 -2.62 52.54 -11.27
N GLU A 28 -3.82 51.96 -11.33
CA GLU A 28 -4.98 52.52 -12.04
C GLU A 28 -5.87 53.44 -11.18
N GLY A 29 -5.42 53.81 -9.98
CA GLY A 29 -6.05 54.86 -9.17
C GLY A 29 -7.02 54.37 -8.09
N ALA A 30 -7.19 53.06 -7.91
CA ALA A 30 -7.98 52.51 -6.79
C ALA A 30 -7.17 52.26 -5.51
N GLY A 31 -5.91 52.72 -5.45
CA GLY A 31 -5.09 52.66 -4.24
C GLY A 31 -5.78 53.19 -2.97
N PRO A 32 -6.49 54.35 -3.01
CA PRO A 32 -7.24 54.85 -1.87
C PRO A 32 -8.44 53.97 -1.49
N LEU A 33 -9.12 53.38 -2.50
CA LEU A 33 -10.31 52.55 -2.31
C LEU A 33 -9.94 51.21 -1.62
N LEU A 34 -8.75 50.69 -1.92
CA LEU A 34 -8.18 49.52 -1.28
C LEU A 34 -7.77 49.73 0.18
N LYS A 35 -7.72 50.98 0.68
CA LYS A 35 -7.49 51.25 2.12
C LYS A 35 -8.73 51.01 2.98
N TYR A 36 -9.92 51.05 2.38
CA TYR A 36 -11.20 50.86 3.08
C TYR A 36 -11.62 49.39 3.18
N HIS A 37 -10.88 48.48 2.55
CA HIS A 37 -11.13 47.04 2.57
C HIS A 37 -9.88 46.28 3.00
N SER A 38 -10.03 45.28 3.88
CA SER A 38 -8.92 44.47 4.38
C SER A 38 -8.24 43.61 3.31
N SER A 39 -8.91 43.36 2.19
CA SER A 39 -8.37 42.63 1.06
C SER A 39 -9.09 42.96 -0.25
N LEU A 40 -8.50 42.55 -1.38
CA LEU A 40 -9.15 42.61 -2.70
C LEU A 40 -10.44 41.78 -2.72
N ILE A 41 -10.47 40.66 -2.01
CA ILE A 41 -11.66 39.82 -1.88
C ILE A 41 -12.78 40.59 -1.17
N ASP A 42 -12.45 41.31 -0.10
CA ASP A 42 -13.45 42.10 0.64
C ASP A 42 -13.98 43.27 -0.19
N ALA A 43 -13.12 43.90 -1.01
CA ALA A 43 -13.54 44.92 -1.96
C ALA A 43 -14.47 44.34 -3.05
N LEU A 44 -14.14 43.17 -3.60
CA LEU A 44 -14.97 42.50 -4.61
C LEU A 44 -16.30 42.00 -4.03
N LYS A 45 -16.33 41.49 -2.79
CA LYS A 45 -17.57 41.14 -2.09
C LYS A 45 -18.50 42.32 -1.87
N ALA A 46 -17.94 43.50 -1.61
CA ALA A 46 -18.74 44.72 -1.43
C ALA A 46 -19.36 45.21 -2.74
N VAL A 47 -18.70 44.97 -3.88
CA VAL A 47 -19.12 45.47 -5.21
C VAL A 47 -19.94 44.46 -5.99
N TYR A 48 -19.65 43.17 -5.81
CA TYR A 48 -20.31 42.05 -6.48
C TYR A 48 -20.80 41.01 -5.44
N PRO A 49 -21.73 41.38 -4.55
CA PRO A 49 -22.20 40.49 -3.48
C PRO A 49 -22.89 39.22 -3.97
N GLU A 50 -23.39 39.24 -5.20
CA GLU A 50 -24.03 38.10 -5.89
C GLU A 50 -23.03 36.99 -6.29
N HIS A 51 -21.73 37.27 -6.26
CA HIS A 51 -20.69 36.30 -6.60
C HIS A 51 -20.02 35.73 -5.34
N GLU A 52 -19.81 34.40 -5.33
CA GLU A 52 -19.04 33.76 -4.26
C GLU A 52 -17.53 34.00 -4.46
N TRP A 53 -16.98 34.96 -3.70
CA TRP A 53 -15.56 35.25 -3.71
C TRP A 53 -14.81 34.47 -2.62
N ASN A 54 -13.84 33.63 -3.02
CA ASN A 54 -12.89 32.98 -2.13
C ASN A 54 -11.43 33.30 -2.54
N ALA A 55 -10.46 32.92 -1.70
CA ALA A 55 -9.05 33.20 -1.98
C ALA A 55 -8.58 32.56 -3.27
N ASP A 56 -9.15 31.40 -3.60
CA ASP A 56 -8.82 30.63 -4.78
C ASP A 56 -9.39 31.24 -6.05
N THR A 57 -10.50 32.00 -6.02
CA THR A 57 -11.08 32.67 -7.20
C THR A 57 -10.45 34.02 -7.51
N VAL A 58 -9.78 34.66 -6.55
CA VAL A 58 -9.36 36.08 -6.69
C VAL A 58 -7.84 36.27 -6.70
N ARG A 59 -7.06 35.34 -6.14
CA ARG A 59 -5.61 35.53 -6.04
C ARG A 59 -4.83 34.31 -6.51
N ALA A 60 -3.81 34.55 -7.32
CA ALA A 60 -2.73 33.58 -7.54
C ALA A 60 -2.01 33.16 -6.24
N HIS A 61 -2.05 34.00 -5.19
CA HIS A 61 -1.46 33.70 -3.88
C HIS A 61 -2.38 34.18 -2.73
N ALA A 62 -2.76 33.25 -1.86
CA ALA A 62 -3.53 33.57 -0.66
C ALA A 62 -2.77 34.56 0.25
N PRO A 63 -3.46 35.40 1.03
CA PRO A 63 -2.82 36.30 1.99
C PRO A 63 -1.85 35.56 2.93
N LYS A 64 -0.83 36.27 3.42
CA LYS A 64 0.13 35.70 4.38
C LYS A 64 -0.62 35.13 5.60
N ASN A 65 -0.31 33.89 5.98
CA ASN A 65 -0.97 33.09 7.04
C ASN A 65 -2.42 32.64 6.78
N TYR A 66 -3.04 32.94 5.63
CA TYR A 66 -4.43 32.52 5.35
C TYR A 66 -4.64 31.01 5.49
N TRP A 67 -3.69 30.23 4.96
CA TRP A 67 -3.71 28.77 5.03
C TRP A 67 -3.28 28.19 6.38
N LYS A 68 -2.89 29.01 7.37
CA LYS A 68 -2.65 28.49 8.74
C LYS A 68 -3.95 28.25 9.50
N ASP A 69 -5.04 28.87 9.08
CA ASP A 69 -6.35 28.66 9.68
C ASP A 69 -6.99 27.39 9.11
N ILE A 70 -7.20 26.39 9.96
CA ILE A 70 -7.81 25.11 9.60
C ILE A 70 -9.22 25.27 9.02
N LYS A 71 -9.96 26.32 9.39
CA LYS A 71 -11.29 26.60 8.82
C LYS A 71 -11.21 26.97 7.34
N ASN A 72 -10.17 27.73 6.96
CA ASN A 72 -9.94 28.08 5.56
C ASN A 72 -9.53 26.86 4.74
N GLN A 73 -8.68 25.99 5.31
CA GLN A 73 -8.28 24.74 4.67
C GLN A 73 -9.49 23.80 4.46
N ARG A 74 -10.35 23.66 5.48
CA ARG A 74 -11.56 22.85 5.38
C ARG A 74 -12.52 23.40 4.34
N LYS A 75 -12.74 24.73 4.33
CA LYS A 75 -13.56 25.40 3.32
C LYS A 75 -13.07 25.14 1.89
N PHE A 76 -11.75 25.19 1.66
CA PHE A 76 -11.17 24.86 0.36
C PHE A 76 -11.56 23.44 -0.09
N PHE A 77 -11.43 22.44 0.79
CA PHE A 77 -11.76 21.07 0.46
C PHE A 77 -13.28 20.84 0.34
N ASP A 78 -14.11 21.56 1.10
CA ASP A 78 -15.57 21.53 0.94
C ASP A 78 -15.97 22.07 -0.45
N ASP A 79 -15.37 23.18 -0.89
CA ASP A 79 -15.60 23.77 -2.20
C ASP A 79 -15.06 22.87 -3.34
N LEU A 80 -13.93 22.20 -3.11
CA LEU A 80 -13.37 21.22 -4.04
C LEU A 80 -14.26 19.97 -4.15
N ALA A 81 -14.81 19.50 -3.04
CA ALA A 81 -15.75 18.39 -2.99
C ALA A 81 -17.01 18.69 -3.79
N LYS A 82 -17.61 19.87 -3.58
CA LYS A 82 -18.78 20.33 -4.35
C LYS A 82 -18.51 20.38 -5.86
N ARG A 83 -17.39 20.98 -6.26
CA ARG A 83 -17.04 21.16 -7.69
C ARG A 83 -16.77 19.84 -8.42
N HIS A 84 -16.23 18.85 -7.72
CA HIS A 84 -15.91 17.55 -8.29
C HIS A 84 -16.94 16.45 -7.94
N GLY A 85 -18.09 16.82 -7.38
CA GLY A 85 -19.17 15.87 -7.08
C GLY A 85 -18.79 14.78 -6.07
N ILE A 86 -17.94 15.11 -5.09
CA ILE A 86 -17.55 14.20 -4.02
C ILE A 86 -18.69 14.17 -3.01
N ALA A 87 -19.50 13.11 -3.05
CA ALA A 87 -20.66 12.95 -2.19
C ALA A 87 -20.37 12.01 -1.00
N ASP A 88 -19.55 10.98 -1.19
CA ASP A 88 -19.10 10.09 -0.12
C ASP A 88 -17.62 10.34 0.23
N PRO A 89 -17.22 10.26 1.51
CA PRO A 89 -15.81 10.39 1.91
C PRO A 89 -14.85 9.43 1.19
N GLY A 90 -15.32 8.29 0.69
CA GLY A 90 -14.52 7.39 -0.13
C GLY A 90 -14.17 7.94 -1.51
N ASP A 91 -14.95 8.89 -2.05
CA ASP A 91 -14.74 9.46 -3.39
C ASP A 91 -13.50 10.35 -3.46
N TRP A 92 -12.98 10.78 -2.31
CA TRP A 92 -11.68 11.46 -2.19
C TRP A 92 -10.53 10.66 -2.81
N ARG A 93 -10.66 9.32 -2.94
CA ARG A 93 -9.69 8.47 -3.65
C ARG A 93 -9.54 8.80 -5.14
N ASN A 94 -10.54 9.45 -5.74
CA ASN A 94 -10.56 9.84 -7.14
C ASN A 94 -9.87 11.20 -7.36
N ILE A 95 -9.61 11.95 -6.29
CA ILE A 95 -8.92 13.23 -6.35
C ILE A 95 -7.41 13.00 -6.35
N THR A 96 -6.75 13.56 -7.37
CA THR A 96 -5.29 13.47 -7.51
C THR A 96 -4.61 14.64 -6.81
N TYR A 97 -3.39 14.42 -6.33
CA TYR A 97 -2.54 15.49 -5.80
C TYR A 97 -2.39 16.65 -6.81
N SER A 98 -2.21 16.33 -8.10
CA SER A 98 -2.10 17.32 -9.18
C SER A 98 -3.35 18.17 -9.32
N LEU A 99 -4.53 17.60 -9.16
CA LEU A 99 -5.80 18.33 -9.23
C LEU A 99 -5.89 19.34 -8.08
N VAL A 100 -5.57 18.92 -6.86
CA VAL A 100 -5.58 19.82 -5.68
C VAL A 100 -4.59 20.97 -5.86
N VAL A 101 -3.41 20.72 -6.45
CA VAL A 101 -2.43 21.77 -6.77
C VAL A 101 -2.93 22.71 -7.86
N GLN A 102 -3.53 22.17 -8.93
CA GLN A 102 -4.12 22.97 -10.02
C GLN A 102 -5.23 23.89 -9.49
N GLU A 103 -5.94 23.44 -8.46
CA GLU A 103 -7.00 24.18 -7.80
C GLU A 103 -6.52 25.16 -6.72
N GLY A 104 -5.20 25.27 -6.48
CA GLY A 104 -4.60 26.23 -5.54
C GLY A 104 -4.28 25.69 -4.16
N GLY A 105 -4.53 24.39 -3.89
CA GLY A 105 -4.35 23.76 -2.59
C GLY A 105 -2.90 23.40 -2.21
N LEU A 106 -1.89 23.78 -3.01
CA LEU A 106 -0.49 23.43 -2.77
C LEU A 106 -0.01 23.84 -1.37
N SER A 107 -0.33 25.07 -0.94
CA SER A 107 0.06 25.58 0.38
C SER A 107 -0.63 24.87 1.55
N ILE A 108 -1.78 24.24 1.31
CA ILE A 108 -2.44 23.39 2.29
C ILE A 108 -1.70 22.06 2.38
N LEU A 109 -1.46 21.42 1.23
CA LEU A 109 -0.80 20.11 1.17
C LEU A 109 0.60 20.11 1.76
N GLN A 110 1.35 21.21 1.64
CA GLN A 110 2.68 21.36 2.23
C GLN A 110 2.68 21.34 3.78
N GLN A 111 1.53 21.55 4.42
CA GLN A 111 1.42 21.53 5.88
C GLN A 111 1.18 20.11 6.44
N TYR A 112 0.93 19.14 5.57
CA TYR A 112 0.61 17.77 5.95
C TYR A 112 1.63 16.80 5.37
N SER A 113 1.82 15.66 6.04
CA SER A 113 2.71 14.59 5.55
C SER A 113 2.18 13.89 4.29
N SER A 114 0.87 13.95 4.06
CA SER A 114 0.23 13.40 2.87
C SER A 114 -1.14 14.01 2.64
N PHE A 115 -1.70 13.80 1.45
CA PHE A 115 -3.10 14.16 1.16
C PHE A 115 -4.08 13.46 2.12
N SER A 116 -3.84 12.19 2.45
CA SER A 116 -4.67 11.45 3.40
C SER A 116 -4.61 12.07 4.81
N ALA A 117 -3.41 12.46 5.27
CA ALA A 117 -3.24 13.14 6.56
C ALA A 117 -3.96 14.51 6.59
N ALA A 118 -3.96 15.25 5.47
CA ALA A 118 -4.74 16.48 5.34
C ALA A 118 -6.24 16.19 5.50
N LEU A 119 -6.77 15.18 4.81
CA LEU A 119 -8.19 14.82 4.91
C LEU A 119 -8.56 14.33 6.32
N GLN A 120 -7.74 13.50 6.96
CA GLN A 120 -7.98 13.05 8.34
C GLN A 120 -8.00 14.22 9.33
N SER A 121 -7.10 15.18 9.17
CA SER A 121 -7.06 16.37 10.04
C SER A 121 -8.24 17.32 9.81
N LEU A 122 -8.74 17.44 8.58
CA LEU A 122 -9.82 18.37 8.22
C LEU A 122 -11.22 17.76 8.39
N TYR A 123 -11.31 16.43 8.36
CA TYR A 123 -12.54 15.68 8.49
C TYR A 123 -12.40 14.53 9.50
N PRO A 124 -12.11 14.84 10.79
CA PRO A 124 -11.97 13.82 11.82
C PRO A 124 -13.25 12.96 11.97
N GLU A 125 -14.42 13.50 11.65
CA GLU A 125 -15.69 12.78 11.65
C GLU A 125 -15.75 11.61 10.65
N TYR A 126 -14.82 11.54 9.69
CA TYR A 126 -14.75 10.50 8.66
C TYR A 126 -13.49 9.62 8.77
N GLU A 127 -12.75 9.68 9.88
CA GLU A 127 -11.46 9.01 10.09
C GLU A 127 -11.44 7.53 9.64
N GLY A 128 -12.50 6.77 9.97
CA GLY A 128 -12.63 5.37 9.56
C GLY A 128 -12.77 5.15 8.05
N LYS A 129 -13.42 6.06 7.32
CA LYS A 129 -13.62 5.97 5.86
C LYS A 129 -12.40 6.49 5.10
N LEU A 130 -11.76 7.55 5.61
CA LEU A 130 -10.64 8.23 4.96
C LEU A 130 -9.32 7.46 5.07
N SER A 131 -9.18 6.57 6.06
CA SER A 131 -8.00 5.70 6.25
C SER A 131 -7.63 4.85 5.02
N SER A 132 -8.60 4.59 4.13
CA SER A 132 -8.42 3.81 2.90
C SER A 132 -7.95 4.62 1.69
N ILE A 133 -7.86 5.95 1.80
CA ILE A 133 -7.49 6.84 0.69
C ILE A 133 -5.98 6.81 0.46
N ARG A 134 -5.58 6.62 -0.79
CA ARG A 134 -4.17 6.59 -1.21
C ARG A 134 -3.42 7.84 -0.75
N THR A 135 -2.29 7.63 -0.07
CA THR A 135 -1.31 8.66 0.28
C THR A 135 -0.59 9.17 -0.99
N CYS A 136 -1.17 10.15 -1.66
CA CYS A 136 -0.51 10.86 -2.77
C CYS A 136 0.27 12.06 -2.21
N VAL A 137 1.56 12.13 -2.52
CA VAL A 137 2.47 13.21 -2.11
C VAL A 137 3.05 13.93 -3.34
N PRO A 138 3.50 15.19 -3.22
CA PRO A 138 3.99 15.97 -4.36
C PRO A 138 5.11 15.30 -5.17
N LYS A 139 5.20 15.64 -6.45
CA LYS A 139 6.39 15.35 -7.26
C LYS A 139 7.58 16.03 -6.56
N TYR A 140 8.63 15.25 -6.27
CA TYR A 140 9.81 15.65 -5.47
C TYR A 140 9.63 15.74 -3.94
N TYR A 141 8.47 15.43 -3.37
CA TYR A 141 8.28 15.42 -1.91
C TYR A 141 9.34 14.58 -1.19
N TRP A 142 9.61 13.39 -1.74
CA TRP A 142 10.63 12.47 -1.24
C TRP A 142 12.07 12.87 -1.58
N ASN A 143 12.33 14.01 -2.24
CA ASN A 143 13.69 14.52 -2.39
C ASN A 143 14.22 15.10 -1.07
N ASP A 144 13.32 15.55 -0.20
CA ASP A 144 13.65 16.13 1.09
C ASP A 144 13.80 15.02 2.15
N GLU A 145 15.00 14.92 2.73
CA GLU A 145 15.32 13.95 3.77
C GLU A 145 14.51 14.15 5.06
N GLU A 146 14.03 15.37 5.35
CA GLU A 146 13.17 15.65 6.50
C GLU A 146 11.80 14.99 6.32
N ASN A 147 11.25 15.03 5.09
CA ASN A 147 9.98 14.37 4.76
C ASN A 147 10.12 12.85 4.81
N GLN A 148 11.25 12.33 4.34
CA GLN A 148 11.57 10.91 4.46
C GLN A 148 11.67 10.47 5.93
N ARG A 149 12.35 11.26 6.78
CA ARG A 149 12.44 11.02 8.22
C ARG A 149 11.07 11.01 8.88
N LYS A 150 10.25 12.04 8.62
CA LYS A 150 8.87 12.14 9.16
C LYS A 150 8.05 10.89 8.84
N PHE A 151 8.17 10.36 7.63
CA PHE A 151 7.49 9.13 7.23
C PHE A 151 7.97 7.90 8.01
N PHE A 152 9.29 7.68 8.13
CA PHE A 152 9.79 6.51 8.87
C PHE A 152 9.54 6.63 10.37
N ASP A 153 9.53 7.84 10.94
CA ASP A 153 9.19 8.08 12.34
C ASP A 153 7.70 7.80 12.61
N SER A 154 6.79 8.22 11.71
CA SER A 154 5.36 7.90 11.84
C SER A 154 5.12 6.40 11.66
N PHE A 155 5.75 5.79 10.65
CA PHE A 155 5.67 4.36 10.42
C PHE A 155 6.16 3.56 11.63
N ALA A 156 7.28 3.98 12.24
CA ALA A 156 7.82 3.33 13.44
C ALA A 156 6.84 3.37 14.61
N ARG A 157 6.23 4.54 14.85
CA ARG A 157 5.23 4.74 15.91
C ARG A 157 3.99 3.87 15.69
N GLU A 158 3.47 3.85 14.47
CA GLU A 158 2.25 3.10 14.13
C GLU A 158 2.45 1.58 14.17
N ASN A 159 3.69 1.10 13.92
CA ASN A 159 4.01 -0.32 13.88
C ASN A 159 4.76 -0.82 15.13
N ASN A 160 4.81 -0.01 16.20
CA ASN A 160 5.49 -0.33 17.47
C ASN A 160 6.97 -0.73 17.30
N ILE A 161 7.67 -0.05 16.40
CA ILE A 161 9.11 -0.25 16.16
C ILE A 161 9.88 0.67 17.11
N ASN A 162 10.37 0.10 18.21
CA ASN A 162 10.97 0.86 19.30
C ASN A 162 12.50 0.80 19.28
N HIS A 163 13.07 -0.24 18.67
CA HIS A 163 14.51 -0.42 18.53
C HIS A 163 14.93 -0.63 17.08
N PRO A 164 16.18 -0.24 16.72
CA PRO A 164 16.73 -0.44 15.38
C PRO A 164 16.65 -1.90 14.89
N LYS A 165 16.73 -2.88 15.80
CA LYS A 165 16.59 -4.30 15.48
C LYS A 165 15.18 -4.68 15.03
N ASP A 166 14.14 -3.97 15.44
CA ASP A 166 12.75 -4.28 15.08
C ASP A 166 12.48 -4.07 13.59
N TRP A 167 13.26 -3.21 12.94
CA TRP A 167 13.24 -3.02 11.47
C TRP A 167 13.57 -4.29 10.69
N SER A 168 14.24 -5.28 11.31
CA SER A 168 14.48 -6.59 10.68
C SER A 168 13.19 -7.37 10.40
N ASN A 169 12.12 -7.11 11.16
CA ASN A 169 10.82 -7.75 11.02
C ASN A 169 9.90 -7.02 10.02
N VAL A 170 10.26 -5.80 9.62
CA VAL A 170 9.47 -4.99 8.70
C VAL A 170 9.60 -5.52 7.27
N THR A 171 8.47 -5.75 6.63
CA THR A 171 8.41 -6.19 5.24
C THR A 171 8.31 -5.02 4.28
N TYR A 172 8.81 -5.22 3.06
CA TYR A 172 8.62 -4.28 1.95
C TYR A 172 7.14 -3.90 1.75
N GLN A 173 6.24 -4.88 1.86
CA GLN A 173 4.81 -4.66 1.64
C GLN A 173 4.17 -3.79 2.72
N GLN A 174 4.59 -3.91 3.98
CA GLN A 174 4.09 -3.03 5.05
C GLN A 174 4.42 -1.56 4.77
N ILE A 175 5.65 -1.27 4.34
CA ILE A 175 6.06 0.10 3.99
C ILE A 175 5.31 0.59 2.75
N VAL A 176 5.13 -0.26 1.73
CA VAL A 176 4.33 0.09 0.53
C VAL A 176 2.88 0.41 0.89
N ASN A 177 2.26 -0.40 1.75
CA ASN A 177 0.87 -0.21 2.18
C ASN A 177 0.70 1.07 3.00
N ALA A 178 1.73 1.48 3.75
CA ALA A 178 1.76 2.75 4.46
C ALA A 178 2.03 3.97 3.55
N GLY A 179 2.16 3.79 2.22
CA GLY A 179 2.43 4.88 1.28
C GLY A 179 3.91 5.07 0.92
N GLY A 180 4.80 4.24 1.46
CA GLY A 180 6.24 4.33 1.27
C GLY A 180 6.77 3.78 -0.05
N ALA A 181 5.90 3.44 -1.01
CA ALA A 181 6.34 2.86 -2.29
C ALA A 181 7.29 3.78 -3.07
N SER A 182 7.04 5.10 -3.03
CA SER A 182 7.83 6.09 -3.76
C SER A 182 9.18 6.38 -3.09
N ILE A 183 9.23 6.43 -1.75
CA ILE A 183 10.48 6.58 -1.01
C ILE A 183 11.37 5.34 -1.19
N LEU A 184 10.81 4.12 -1.15
CA LEU A 184 11.57 2.89 -1.36
C LEU A 184 12.20 2.76 -2.75
N LYS A 185 11.62 3.40 -3.78
CA LYS A 185 12.22 3.43 -5.13
C LYS A 185 13.50 4.26 -5.21
N ARG A 186 13.73 5.15 -4.25
CA ARG A 186 14.92 6.02 -4.23
C ARG A 186 16.16 5.32 -3.70
N TYR A 187 15.97 4.23 -2.96
CA TYR A 187 17.04 3.49 -2.32
C TYR A 187 17.16 2.10 -2.94
N THR A 188 18.38 1.58 -2.97
CA THR A 188 18.66 0.21 -3.43
C THR A 188 18.05 -0.83 -2.48
N SER A 189 17.96 -0.50 -1.18
CA SER A 189 17.36 -1.34 -0.14
C SER A 189 16.78 -0.51 1.00
N LEU A 190 15.96 -1.15 1.84
CA LEU A 190 15.50 -0.57 3.11
C LEU A 190 16.67 -0.25 4.05
N SER A 191 17.70 -1.10 4.08
CA SER A 191 18.88 -0.86 4.92
C SER A 191 19.59 0.43 4.55
N VAL A 192 19.76 0.72 3.25
CA VAL A 192 20.37 1.96 2.76
C VAL A 192 19.47 3.15 3.08
N ALA A 193 18.14 3.02 2.91
CA ALA A 193 17.20 4.08 3.30
C ALA A 193 17.33 4.44 4.79
N LEU A 194 17.33 3.43 5.68
CA LEU A 194 17.44 3.62 7.12
C LEU A 194 18.82 4.15 7.53
N GLN A 195 19.89 3.76 6.84
CA GLN A 195 21.24 4.29 7.08
C GLN A 195 21.36 5.77 6.69
N THR A 196 20.78 6.16 5.56
CA THR A 196 20.73 7.57 5.15
C THR A 196 19.91 8.40 6.14
N ILE A 197 18.75 7.88 6.56
CA ILE A 197 17.80 8.63 7.38
C ILE A 197 18.19 8.61 8.86
N TYR A 198 18.78 7.54 9.37
CA TYR A 198 19.20 7.44 10.77
C TYR A 198 20.70 7.10 10.85
N PRO A 199 21.59 8.04 10.48
CA PRO A 199 23.03 7.77 10.35
C PRO A 199 23.71 7.47 11.70
N HIS A 200 23.06 7.79 12.82
CA HIS A 200 23.57 7.55 14.17
C HIS A 200 23.44 6.09 14.63
N TYR A 201 22.69 5.25 13.91
CA TYR A 201 22.62 3.82 14.20
C TYR A 201 23.55 3.05 13.27
N ASP A 202 24.21 2.03 13.82
CA ASP A 202 24.99 1.09 13.04
C ASP A 202 24.08 0.06 12.37
N TRP A 203 23.55 0.43 11.20
CA TRP A 203 22.69 -0.45 10.40
C TRP A 203 23.46 -1.62 9.75
N ASN A 204 24.79 -1.62 9.74
CA ASN A 204 25.57 -2.72 9.20
C ASN A 204 25.63 -3.91 10.17
N SER A 205 25.58 -3.65 11.49
CA SER A 205 25.44 -4.70 12.51
C SER A 205 24.00 -5.19 12.71
N ILE A 206 23.02 -4.53 12.07
CA ILE A 206 21.60 -4.90 12.10
C ILE A 206 21.24 -5.59 10.79
N HIS A 207 20.85 -6.87 10.85
CA HIS A 207 20.31 -7.56 9.68
C HIS A 207 18.92 -7.03 9.29
N VAL A 208 18.87 -5.87 8.65
CA VAL A 208 17.66 -5.35 8.01
C VAL A 208 17.37 -6.24 6.80
N ARG A 209 16.12 -6.71 6.68
CA ARG A 209 15.70 -7.63 5.63
C ARG A 209 15.93 -6.99 4.25
N THR A 210 17.00 -7.38 3.56
CA THR A 210 17.32 -6.88 2.23
C THR A 210 16.40 -7.50 1.19
N ARG A 211 16.11 -6.75 0.12
CA ARG A 211 15.40 -7.24 -1.05
C ARG A 211 16.24 -8.39 -1.62
N ARG A 212 15.75 -9.62 -1.51
CA ARG A 212 16.42 -10.81 -2.05
C ARG A 212 16.68 -10.56 -3.54
N THR A 213 17.94 -10.69 -3.96
CA THR A 213 18.36 -10.44 -5.36
C THR A 213 17.57 -11.32 -6.32
N LYS A 214 17.44 -10.89 -7.59
CA LYS A 214 16.84 -11.74 -8.63
C LYS A 214 17.63 -13.06 -8.67
N GLY A 215 16.91 -14.18 -8.57
CA GLY A 215 17.50 -15.52 -8.52
C GLY A 215 17.98 -16.00 -7.15
N TYR A 216 17.80 -15.22 -6.08
CA TYR A 216 18.13 -15.65 -4.71
C TYR A 216 17.47 -16.99 -4.34
N TRP A 217 16.23 -17.20 -4.77
CA TRP A 217 15.47 -18.42 -4.51
C TRP A 217 15.79 -19.56 -5.46
N ASP A 218 16.62 -19.33 -6.49
CA ASP A 218 17.03 -20.39 -7.42
C ASP A 218 18.04 -21.34 -6.76
N HIS A 219 18.62 -20.94 -5.62
CA HIS A 219 19.57 -21.74 -4.86
C HIS A 219 18.83 -22.52 -3.76
N THR A 220 18.84 -23.85 -3.86
CA THR A 220 18.20 -24.77 -2.91
C THR A 220 18.69 -24.59 -1.47
N THR A 221 19.94 -24.17 -1.27
CA THR A 221 20.50 -23.81 0.05
C THR A 221 19.75 -22.65 0.73
N ASN A 222 19.37 -21.64 -0.04
CA ASN A 222 18.60 -20.49 0.46
C ASN A 222 17.14 -20.87 0.76
N GLN A 223 16.58 -21.80 -0.02
CA GLN A 223 15.25 -22.35 0.22
C GLN A 223 15.24 -23.21 1.50
N ARG A 224 16.25 -24.07 1.68
CA ARG A 224 16.45 -24.86 2.89
C ARG A 224 16.53 -24.00 4.14
N GLN A 225 17.36 -22.96 4.13
CA GLN A 225 17.46 -22.03 5.26
C GLN A 225 16.12 -21.35 5.61
N PHE A 226 15.26 -21.10 4.62
CA PHE A 226 13.92 -20.58 4.88
C PHE A 226 13.06 -21.62 5.59
N PHE A 227 12.99 -22.86 5.06
CA PHE A 227 12.18 -23.91 5.65
C PHE A 227 12.71 -24.36 7.01
N ASP A 228 14.02 -24.31 7.28
CA ASP A 228 14.58 -24.60 8.60
C ASP A 228 14.11 -23.56 9.64
N LYS A 229 14.13 -22.28 9.27
CA LYS A 229 13.62 -21.20 10.12
C LYS A 229 12.11 -21.32 10.33
N PHE A 230 11.38 -21.67 9.28
CA PHE A 230 9.94 -21.89 9.36
C PHE A 230 9.62 -23.07 10.29
N ALA A 231 10.32 -24.19 10.13
CA ALA A 231 10.15 -25.39 10.93
C ALA A 231 10.42 -25.11 12.41
N LYS A 232 11.54 -24.44 12.71
CA LYS A 232 11.88 -24.01 14.08
C LYS A 232 10.81 -23.11 14.69
N LYS A 233 10.24 -22.18 13.92
CA LYS A 233 9.23 -21.23 14.40
C LYS A 233 7.88 -21.89 14.68
N HIS A 234 7.50 -22.88 13.86
CA HIS A 234 6.22 -23.58 13.96
C HIS A 234 6.32 -24.92 14.69
N ASN A 235 7.44 -25.19 15.37
CA ASN A 235 7.71 -26.43 16.11
C ASN A 235 7.55 -27.72 15.27
N ILE A 236 7.88 -27.64 13.99
CA ILE A 236 7.85 -28.77 13.05
C ILE A 236 9.14 -29.56 13.25
N SER A 237 9.04 -30.79 13.74
CA SER A 237 10.19 -31.60 14.13
C SER A 237 10.34 -32.88 13.31
N SER A 238 9.30 -33.26 12.56
CA SER A 238 9.26 -34.46 11.73
C SER A 238 8.67 -34.19 10.34
N PRO A 239 8.99 -35.01 9.32
CA PRO A 239 8.37 -34.93 7.99
C PRO A 239 6.83 -34.94 8.03
N SER A 240 6.24 -35.70 8.96
CA SER A 240 4.78 -35.76 9.14
C SER A 240 4.15 -34.45 9.61
N ASP A 241 4.87 -33.63 10.38
CA ASP A 241 4.35 -32.37 10.92
C ASP A 241 4.07 -31.34 9.81
N TRP A 242 4.73 -31.48 8.66
CA TRP A 242 4.51 -30.64 7.49
C TRP A 242 3.10 -30.78 6.90
N SER A 243 2.39 -31.85 7.21
CA SER A 243 0.99 -32.06 6.79
C SER A 243 0.02 -31.02 7.34
N ALA A 244 0.34 -30.44 8.52
CA ALA A 244 -0.47 -29.39 9.14
C ALA A 244 -0.18 -27.99 8.56
N VAL A 245 0.85 -27.85 7.71
CA VAL A 245 1.29 -26.56 7.19
C VAL A 245 0.52 -26.21 5.93
N THR A 246 -0.14 -25.05 5.96
CA THR A 246 -0.91 -24.55 4.83
C THR A 246 -0.06 -23.68 3.90
N TYR A 247 -0.41 -23.67 2.60
CA TYR A 247 0.16 -22.78 1.60
C TYR A 247 0.16 -21.31 2.06
N ASN A 248 -0.94 -20.85 2.66
CA ASN A 248 -1.10 -19.46 3.09
C ASN A 248 -0.17 -19.09 4.25
N GLN A 249 0.14 -20.02 5.16
CA GLN A 249 1.11 -19.76 6.24
C GLN A 249 2.49 -19.49 5.65
N ILE A 250 2.95 -20.30 4.70
CA ILE A 250 4.26 -20.14 4.05
C ILE A 250 4.31 -18.84 3.25
N VAL A 251 3.25 -18.49 2.52
CA VAL A 251 3.18 -17.23 1.75
C VAL A 251 3.25 -16.01 2.67
N LYS A 252 2.51 -16.00 3.78
CA LYS A 252 2.52 -14.90 4.76
C LYS A 252 3.93 -14.62 5.32
N GLU A 253 4.77 -15.65 5.41
CA GLU A 253 6.14 -15.50 5.91
C GLU A 253 7.18 -15.21 4.80
N GLY A 254 6.74 -15.15 3.55
CA GLY A 254 7.56 -14.78 2.40
C GLY A 254 8.16 -15.95 1.63
N GLY A 255 7.68 -17.18 1.85
CA GLY A 255 8.06 -18.37 1.08
C GLY A 255 7.31 -18.52 -0.25
N GLY A 256 6.41 -17.59 -0.59
CA GLY A 256 5.58 -17.69 -1.80
C GLY A 256 6.38 -17.70 -3.11
N ALA A 257 7.58 -17.15 -3.15
CA ALA A 257 8.46 -17.24 -4.32
C ALA A 257 9.04 -18.65 -4.51
N ILE A 258 9.37 -19.34 -3.40
CA ILE A 258 9.82 -20.75 -3.43
C ILE A 258 8.68 -21.62 -3.96
N LEU A 259 7.47 -21.47 -3.40
CA LEU A 259 6.32 -22.31 -3.75
C LEU A 259 5.87 -22.18 -5.21
N ARG A 260 6.27 -21.12 -5.94
CA ARG A 260 5.99 -21.00 -7.38
C ARG A 260 6.95 -21.81 -8.25
N GLN A 261 8.12 -22.20 -7.72
CA GLN A 261 9.11 -23.00 -8.43
C GLN A 261 8.75 -24.49 -8.41
N TYR A 262 7.85 -24.90 -7.54
CA TYR A 262 7.45 -26.29 -7.33
C TYR A 262 5.97 -26.51 -7.63
N SER A 263 5.63 -27.74 -8.01
CA SER A 263 4.24 -28.14 -8.30
C SER A 263 3.39 -28.32 -7.04
N SER A 264 4.04 -28.52 -5.88
CA SER A 264 3.44 -28.65 -4.56
C SER A 264 4.43 -28.30 -3.44
N LEU A 265 3.92 -28.16 -2.21
CA LEU A 265 4.77 -28.04 -1.02
C LEU A 265 5.63 -29.30 -0.85
N VAL A 266 5.07 -30.49 -1.04
CA VAL A 266 5.84 -31.74 -0.92
C VAL A 266 6.94 -31.85 -1.96
N SER A 267 6.68 -31.45 -3.21
CA SER A 267 7.71 -31.42 -4.25
C SER A 267 8.85 -30.45 -3.89
N ALA A 268 8.54 -29.32 -3.24
CA ALA A 268 9.55 -28.43 -2.69
C ALA A 268 10.34 -29.13 -1.57
N LEU A 269 9.66 -29.77 -0.64
CA LEU A 269 10.27 -30.45 0.50
C LEU A 269 11.13 -31.66 0.09
N GLU A 270 10.71 -32.48 -0.87
CA GLU A 270 11.51 -33.56 -1.46
C GLU A 270 12.81 -33.04 -2.08
N THR A 271 12.73 -31.92 -2.78
CA THR A 271 13.91 -31.31 -3.42
C THR A 271 14.84 -30.68 -2.38
N ILE A 272 14.26 -30.02 -1.38
CA ILE A 272 14.99 -29.25 -0.38
C ILE A 272 15.59 -30.15 0.69
N TYR A 273 14.90 -31.23 1.06
CA TYR A 273 15.21 -32.19 2.10
C TYR A 273 15.23 -33.64 1.54
N PRO A 274 16.14 -33.96 0.60
CA PRO A 274 16.21 -35.28 -0.02
C PRO A 274 16.61 -36.39 0.96
N GLU A 275 17.12 -36.04 2.13
CA GLU A 275 17.48 -36.98 3.20
C GLU A 275 16.30 -37.55 3.97
N TYR A 276 15.08 -37.01 3.78
CA TYR A 276 13.87 -37.51 4.42
C TYR A 276 12.95 -38.21 3.41
N GLU A 277 12.28 -39.28 3.85
CA GLU A 277 11.25 -39.93 3.06
C GLU A 277 9.91 -39.16 3.15
N TRP A 278 9.47 -38.61 2.02
CA TRP A 278 8.21 -37.88 1.90
C TRP A 278 7.13 -38.79 1.30
N ASN A 279 6.04 -39.03 2.03
CA ASN A 279 4.94 -39.84 1.52
C ASN A 279 3.95 -38.99 0.69
N THR A 280 3.96 -39.18 -0.63
CA THR A 280 3.22 -38.37 -1.63
C THR A 280 1.76 -38.79 -1.85
N THR A 281 1.31 -39.89 -1.25
CA THR A 281 0.01 -40.50 -1.58
C THR A 281 -1.20 -39.88 -0.89
N SER A 282 -1.02 -39.09 0.18
CA SER A 282 -2.16 -38.52 0.90
C SER A 282 -2.73 -37.26 0.23
N ARG A 283 -4.06 -37.12 0.30
CA ARG A 283 -4.88 -36.09 -0.38
C ARG A 283 -4.38 -34.64 -0.19
N ASP A 284 -3.75 -34.34 0.94
CA ASP A 284 -3.29 -32.99 1.28
C ASP A 284 -1.91 -32.65 0.68
N HIS A 285 -1.25 -33.64 0.05
CA HIS A 285 0.17 -33.58 -0.33
C HIS A 285 0.42 -33.70 -1.84
N SER A 286 -0.60 -34.08 -2.60
CA SER A 286 -0.47 -34.30 -4.05
C SER A 286 -0.44 -32.97 -4.83
N PRO A 287 0.50 -32.80 -5.79
CA PRO A 287 0.56 -31.63 -6.66
C PRO A 287 -0.74 -31.29 -7.40
N ARG A 288 -0.84 -30.02 -7.81
CA ARG A 288 -1.96 -29.57 -8.64
C ARG A 288 -1.98 -30.38 -9.95
N ASN A 289 -3.13 -31.00 -10.25
CA ASN A 289 -3.34 -31.95 -11.36
C ASN A 289 -2.65 -33.32 -11.22
N TYR A 290 -2.02 -33.65 -10.08
CA TYR A 290 -1.38 -34.96 -9.86
C TYR A 290 -2.35 -36.12 -10.12
N TRP A 291 -3.56 -36.01 -9.60
CA TRP A 291 -4.63 -36.99 -9.78
C TRP A 291 -5.33 -36.94 -11.14
N LYS A 292 -4.98 -36.01 -12.05
CA LYS A 292 -5.47 -36.06 -13.44
C LYS A 292 -4.66 -37.03 -14.30
N ASP A 293 -3.46 -37.38 -13.89
CA ASP A 293 -2.62 -38.36 -14.58
C ASP A 293 -3.04 -39.78 -14.21
N ARG A 294 -3.44 -40.57 -15.21
CA ARG A 294 -3.85 -41.97 -15.03
C ARG A 294 -2.73 -42.86 -14.52
N ASN A 295 -1.47 -42.55 -14.79
CA ASN A 295 -0.33 -43.32 -14.28
C ASN A 295 -0.20 -43.16 -12.77
N ASN A 296 -0.46 -41.96 -12.24
CA ASN A 296 -0.45 -41.71 -10.80
C ASN A 296 -1.65 -42.36 -10.10
N GLN A 297 -2.82 -42.32 -10.73
CA GLN A 297 -4.00 -43.05 -10.24
C GLN A 297 -3.70 -44.55 -10.15
N ARG A 298 -3.17 -45.15 -11.23
CA ARG A 298 -2.79 -46.57 -11.29
C ARG A 298 -1.76 -46.93 -10.21
N LYS A 299 -0.68 -46.15 -10.10
CA LYS A 299 0.34 -46.37 -9.07
C LYS A 299 -0.23 -46.37 -7.66
N PHE A 300 -1.11 -45.42 -7.34
CA PHE A 300 -1.79 -45.39 -6.04
C PHE A 300 -2.63 -46.64 -5.79
N PHE A 301 -3.43 -47.08 -6.76
CA PHE A 301 -4.23 -48.29 -6.62
C PHE A 301 -3.38 -49.56 -6.52
N ASP A 302 -2.26 -49.63 -7.25
CA ASP A 302 -1.31 -50.75 -7.17
C ASP A 302 -0.64 -50.81 -5.79
N ASP A 303 -0.15 -49.67 -5.28
CA ASP A 303 0.44 -49.56 -3.94
C ASP A 303 -0.57 -49.89 -2.84
N PHE A 304 -1.82 -49.42 -2.98
CA PHE A 304 -2.91 -49.71 -2.06
C PHE A 304 -3.31 -51.19 -2.09
N ALA A 305 -3.40 -51.79 -3.28
CA ALA A 305 -3.71 -53.20 -3.46
C ALA A 305 -2.63 -54.10 -2.84
N ASN A 306 -1.36 -53.77 -3.06
CA ASN A 306 -0.24 -54.48 -2.44
C ASN A 306 -0.26 -54.36 -0.90
N LYS A 307 -0.53 -53.15 -0.38
CA LYS A 307 -0.53 -52.89 1.06
C LYS A 307 -1.64 -53.62 1.81
N TYR A 308 -2.80 -53.78 1.19
CA TYR A 308 -3.97 -54.43 1.79
C TYR A 308 -4.21 -55.87 1.29
N ASP A 309 -3.24 -56.44 0.56
CA ASP A 309 -3.29 -57.80 -0.01
C ASP A 309 -4.58 -58.06 -0.82
N ILE A 310 -4.99 -57.07 -1.62
CA ILE A 310 -6.19 -57.13 -2.47
C ILE A 310 -5.88 -58.02 -3.68
N LYS A 311 -6.57 -59.15 -3.81
CA LYS A 311 -6.30 -60.16 -4.85
C LYS A 311 -7.40 -60.26 -5.89
N GLN A 312 -8.61 -59.80 -5.56
CA GLN A 312 -9.78 -59.89 -6.43
C GLN A 312 -10.72 -58.68 -6.24
N PRO A 313 -11.57 -58.36 -7.24
CA PRO A 313 -12.44 -57.17 -7.20
C PRO A 313 -13.35 -57.06 -5.97
N SER A 314 -13.77 -58.18 -5.37
CA SER A 314 -14.61 -58.21 -4.17
C SER A 314 -13.91 -57.67 -2.92
N ASP A 315 -12.58 -57.73 -2.86
CA ASP A 315 -11.80 -57.33 -1.68
C ASP A 315 -11.81 -55.81 -1.46
N TRP A 316 -12.14 -55.03 -2.50
CA TRP A 316 -12.25 -53.57 -2.42
C TRP A 316 -13.43 -53.08 -1.58
N GLY A 317 -14.51 -53.87 -1.49
CA GLY A 317 -15.78 -53.44 -0.90
C GLY A 317 -15.69 -53.04 0.58
N GLY A 318 -14.76 -53.62 1.33
CA GLY A 318 -14.54 -53.33 2.75
C GLY A 318 -13.55 -52.19 3.03
N LEU A 319 -12.81 -51.74 2.02
CA LEU A 319 -11.65 -50.84 2.20
C LEU A 319 -11.93 -49.40 1.78
N TYR A 320 -13.19 -49.05 1.45
CA TYR A 320 -13.58 -47.70 1.02
C TYR A 320 -13.13 -46.61 2.00
N ARG A 321 -13.33 -46.82 3.31
CA ARG A 321 -12.95 -45.84 4.33
C ARG A 321 -11.44 -45.65 4.43
N GLN A 322 -10.68 -46.74 4.31
CA GLN A 322 -9.22 -46.75 4.32
C GLN A 322 -8.67 -46.08 3.06
N LEU A 323 -9.26 -46.37 1.91
CA LEU A 323 -8.92 -45.77 0.62
C LEU A 323 -9.10 -44.25 0.63
N VAL A 324 -10.22 -43.76 1.18
CA VAL A 324 -10.46 -42.31 1.33
C VAL A 324 -9.46 -41.69 2.31
N LYS A 325 -9.16 -42.36 3.43
CA LYS A 325 -8.20 -41.89 4.45
C LYS A 325 -6.78 -41.77 3.90
N GLU A 326 -6.36 -42.68 3.02
CA GLU A 326 -5.00 -42.70 2.47
C GLU A 326 -4.84 -41.83 1.20
N GLY A 327 -5.87 -41.09 0.81
CA GLY A 327 -5.77 -40.07 -0.25
C GLY A 327 -6.56 -40.36 -1.52
N GLY A 328 -7.09 -41.57 -1.66
CA GLY A 328 -7.88 -42.01 -2.83
C GLY A 328 -9.24 -41.31 -2.96
N GLY A 329 -9.71 -40.63 -1.93
CA GLY A 329 -10.97 -39.86 -1.98
C GLY A 329 -10.98 -38.76 -3.05
N SER A 330 -9.80 -38.22 -3.41
CA SER A 330 -9.64 -37.20 -4.45
C SER A 330 -9.82 -37.75 -5.87
N ILE A 331 -9.50 -39.04 -6.05
CA ILE A 331 -9.65 -39.77 -7.33
C ILE A 331 -11.14 -40.05 -7.56
N LEU A 332 -11.85 -40.46 -6.50
CA LEU A 332 -13.28 -40.78 -6.52
C LEU A 332 -14.20 -39.58 -6.76
N GLN A 333 -13.72 -38.34 -6.58
CA GLN A 333 -14.50 -37.12 -6.87
C GLN A 333 -14.40 -36.67 -8.33
N GLN A 334 -13.52 -37.28 -9.13
CA GLN A 334 -13.32 -36.91 -10.55
C GLN A 334 -14.20 -37.72 -11.53
N TYR A 335 -14.91 -38.73 -11.02
CA TYR A 335 -15.80 -39.64 -11.76
C TYR A 335 -17.08 -39.80 -10.96
#